data_AF-A0A7V3QY75-F1
#
_entry.id   AF-A0A7V3QY75-F1
#
_cell.length_a   1.000
_cell.length_b   1.000
_cell.length_c   1.000
_cell.angle_alpha   90.00
_cell.angle_beta   90.00
_cell.angle_gamma   90.00
#
_symmetry.space_group_name_H-M   'P 1'
#
loop_
_entity.id
_entity.type
_entity.pdbx_description
1 polymer ?
#
loop_
_entity_poly.entity_id
_entity_poly.type
_entity_poly.pdbx_seq_one_letter_code
_entity_poly.pdbx_strand_id
1 'polypeptide(L)'
;MEVRCASCAGKIALERDEPFLRCPFCGSTLYLDRAQTFQRFLIPPAVPRARVEPLLREALAAAEMPPLPVQSVVAELLPFWSVQEEGGRRTIAAFSPQPPALHGFSLPSAGAVYFSEEAAGGFAVMPCAESASAQWHGREASGRFSLVMVPFYRVTYGAEKTYAAWIDGVTGKVHLGEGPPPLTTQISRRFWTILTLLFLVFTAEAFLLRGIWSLAAVAVSALAAYPAARRFFEEGEP
;
A
#
# COMPACT_ATOMS: atom_id res chain seq x y z
N MET A 1 25.86 -30.83 -17.09
CA MET A 1 24.44 -30.89 -17.50
C MET A 1 24.31 -30.03 -18.75
N GLU A 2 23.50 -30.42 -19.73
CA GLU A 2 23.41 -29.72 -21.03
C GLU A 2 21.98 -29.26 -21.29
N VAL A 3 21.82 -28.05 -21.84
CA VAL A 3 20.52 -27.50 -22.25
C VAL A 3 20.58 -27.12 -23.73
N ARG A 4 19.48 -27.35 -24.45
CA ARG A 4 19.38 -26.99 -25.87
C ARG A 4 18.79 -25.60 -26.03
N CYS A 5 19.39 -24.83 -26.92
CA CYS A 5 18.85 -23.53 -27.31
C CYS A 5 17.52 -23.68 -28.04
N ALA A 6 16.48 -22.97 -27.60
CA ALA A 6 15.17 -22.94 -28.26
C ALA A 6 15.24 -22.35 -29.69
N SER A 7 16.12 -21.38 -29.93
CA SER A 7 16.25 -20.71 -31.24
C SER A 7 17.09 -21.48 -32.27
N CYS A 8 18.21 -22.09 -31.88
CA CYS A 8 19.15 -22.71 -32.84
C CYS A 8 19.48 -24.18 -32.55
N ALA A 9 18.84 -24.78 -31.55
CA ALA A 9 19.09 -26.15 -31.07
C ALA A 9 20.54 -26.46 -30.63
N GLY A 10 21.39 -25.43 -30.51
CA GLY A 10 22.77 -25.57 -30.05
C GLY A 10 22.84 -26.13 -28.63
N LYS A 11 23.80 -27.02 -28.38
CA LYS A 11 24.04 -27.59 -27.05
C LYS A 11 24.86 -26.61 -26.22
N ILE A 12 24.32 -26.21 -25.08
CA ILE A 12 24.98 -25.27 -24.16
C ILE A 12 25.35 -26.03 -22.90
N ALA A 13 26.64 -26.00 -22.55
CA ALA A 13 27.13 -26.54 -21.30
C ALA A 13 26.67 -25.63 -20.15
N LEU A 14 25.99 -26.20 -19.15
CA LEU A 14 25.67 -25.50 -17.91
C LEU A 14 26.91 -25.49 -17.02
N GLU A 15 27.55 -24.34 -16.89
CA GLU A 15 28.42 -24.07 -15.74
C GLU A 15 27.52 -23.74 -14.53
N ARG A 16 27.84 -24.30 -13.37
CA ARG A 16 27.09 -24.01 -12.14
C ARG A 16 27.32 -22.54 -11.80
N ASP A 17 26.23 -21.83 -11.50
CA ASP A 17 26.17 -20.45 -10.96
C ASP A 17 25.87 -19.29 -11.93
N GLU A 18 25.67 -19.52 -13.23
CA GLU A 18 25.27 -18.42 -14.14
C GLU A 18 23.74 -18.28 -14.24
N PRO A 19 23.14 -17.10 -13.93
CA PRO A 19 21.69 -16.89 -13.99
C PRO A 19 21.12 -16.82 -15.41
N PHE A 20 21.98 -16.53 -16.39
CA PHE A 20 21.64 -16.43 -17.79
C PHE A 20 22.57 -17.29 -18.62
N LEU A 21 22.02 -17.99 -19.60
CA LEU A 21 22.82 -18.62 -20.63
C LEU A 21 22.69 -17.83 -21.91
N ARG A 22 23.79 -17.25 -22.38
CA ARG A 22 23.89 -16.81 -23.77
C ARG A 22 24.26 -18.00 -24.63
N CYS A 23 23.46 -18.26 -25.66
CA CYS A 23 23.81 -19.26 -26.65
C CYS A 23 25.06 -18.80 -27.42
N PRO A 24 26.18 -19.54 -27.39
CA PRO A 24 27.39 -19.15 -28.11
C PRO A 24 27.24 -19.27 -29.64
N PHE A 25 26.18 -19.93 -30.11
CA PHE A 25 25.94 -20.17 -31.54
C PHE A 25 25.11 -19.07 -32.20
N CYS A 26 24.04 -18.62 -31.55
CA CYS A 26 23.11 -17.64 -32.15
C CYS A 26 22.94 -16.36 -31.33
N GLY A 27 23.58 -16.24 -30.17
CA GLY A 27 23.49 -15.08 -29.31
C GLY A 27 22.15 -14.92 -28.58
N SER A 28 21.19 -15.83 -28.76
CA SER A 28 19.94 -15.79 -28.01
C SER A 28 20.19 -15.95 -26.52
N THR A 29 19.53 -15.14 -25.69
CA THR A 29 19.57 -15.30 -24.24
C THR A 29 18.49 -16.29 -23.84
N LEU A 30 18.89 -17.43 -23.28
CA LEU A 30 17.97 -18.42 -22.74
C LEU A 30 17.71 -18.10 -21.28
N TYR A 31 16.45 -17.76 -21.02
CA TYR A 31 15.92 -17.75 -19.68
C TYR A 31 15.67 -19.21 -19.29
N LEU A 32 16.52 -19.77 -18.44
CA LEU A 32 16.17 -21.00 -17.76
C LEU A 32 14.95 -20.67 -16.89
N ASP A 33 13.85 -21.40 -17.05
CA ASP A 33 12.74 -21.33 -16.10
C ASP A 33 13.23 -21.92 -14.78
N ARG A 34 13.63 -21.01 -13.89
CA ARG A 34 14.34 -21.28 -12.64
C ARG A 34 13.42 -21.11 -11.45
N ALA A 35 12.19 -21.62 -11.52
CA ALA A 35 11.38 -21.85 -10.32
C ALA A 35 12.17 -22.59 -9.21
N GLN A 36 13.28 -23.26 -9.54
CA GLN A 36 14.19 -23.96 -8.63
C GLN A 36 15.62 -23.39 -8.48
N THR A 37 15.98 -22.25 -9.08
CA THR A 37 17.42 -21.88 -9.19
C THR A 37 17.78 -20.50 -8.67
N PHE A 38 16.79 -19.72 -8.20
CA PHE A 38 17.05 -18.63 -7.27
C PHE A 38 16.81 -19.13 -5.86
N GLN A 39 17.72 -18.81 -4.93
CA GLN A 39 17.50 -19.10 -3.51
C GLN A 39 16.26 -18.31 -3.07
N ARG A 40 15.20 -19.06 -2.75
CA ARG A 40 13.95 -18.52 -2.20
C ARG A 40 14.14 -18.40 -0.70
N PHE A 41 14.06 -17.18 -0.21
CA PHE A 41 14.06 -16.88 1.20
C PHE A 41 12.69 -16.43 1.65
N LEU A 42 12.42 -16.58 2.93
CA LEU A 42 11.27 -16.07 3.64
C LEU A 42 11.76 -15.21 4.79
N ILE A 43 11.17 -14.04 4.97
CA ILE A 43 11.27 -13.33 6.23
C ILE A 43 10.12 -13.82 7.11
N PRO A 44 10.39 -14.42 8.29
CA PRO A 44 9.32 -14.96 9.13
C PRO A 44 8.42 -13.81 9.64
N PRO A 45 7.11 -14.04 9.75
CA PRO A 45 6.19 -13.05 10.32
C PRO A 45 6.52 -12.82 11.80
N ALA A 46 6.61 -11.56 12.19
CA ALA A 46 6.80 -11.14 13.58
C ALA A 46 5.52 -10.54 14.18
N VAL A 47 4.62 -10.03 13.33
CA VAL A 47 3.35 -9.43 13.74
C VAL A 47 2.27 -10.51 13.74
N PRO A 48 1.64 -10.81 14.89
CA PRO A 48 0.54 -11.76 14.93
C PRO A 48 -0.73 -11.15 14.32
N ARG A 49 -1.58 -11.99 13.71
CA ARG A 49 -2.85 -11.56 13.09
C ARG A 49 -3.74 -10.74 14.03
N ALA A 50 -3.72 -11.02 15.34
CA ALA A 50 -4.49 -10.28 16.34
C ALA A 50 -4.08 -8.79 16.47
N ARG A 51 -2.88 -8.41 16.01
CA ARG A 51 -2.40 -7.02 16.02
C ARG A 51 -2.78 -6.23 14.77
N VAL A 52 -3.33 -6.86 13.74
CA VAL A 52 -3.63 -6.23 12.45
C VAL A 52 -4.66 -5.10 12.57
N GLU A 53 -5.80 -5.35 13.21
CA GLU A 53 -6.83 -4.31 13.34
C GLU A 53 -6.41 -3.15 14.25
N PRO A 54 -5.76 -3.38 15.41
CA PRO A 54 -5.18 -2.29 16.21
C PRO A 54 -4.20 -1.42 15.40
N LEU A 55 -3.27 -2.04 14.65
CA LEU A 55 -2.30 -1.31 13.83
C LEU A 55 -2.99 -0.46 12.76
N LEU A 56 -4.03 -0.98 12.11
CA LEU A 56 -4.81 -0.20 11.15
C LEU A 56 -5.47 1.00 11.84
N ARG A 57 -6.09 0.80 13.01
CA ARG A 57 -6.75 1.89 13.75
C ARG A 57 -5.76 2.98 14.14
N GLU A 58 -4.60 2.60 14.64
CA GLU A 58 -3.50 3.52 14.98
C GLU A 58 -3.05 4.32 13.74
N ALA A 59 -2.88 3.65 12.59
CA ALA A 59 -2.47 4.29 11.35
C ALA A 59 -3.54 5.24 10.77
N LEU A 60 -4.82 4.87 10.83
CA LEU A 60 -5.92 5.74 10.39
C LEU A 60 -6.01 6.98 11.29
N ALA A 61 -5.89 6.83 12.60
CA ALA A 61 -5.86 7.96 13.53
C ALA A 61 -4.67 8.89 13.26
N ALA A 62 -3.48 8.34 13.03
CA ALA A 62 -2.28 9.11 12.68
C ALA A 62 -2.42 9.87 11.35
N ALA A 63 -3.25 9.37 10.43
CA ALA A 63 -3.56 10.01 9.16
C ALA A 63 -4.80 10.93 9.22
N GLU A 64 -5.34 11.21 10.41
CA GLU A 64 -6.57 11.97 10.64
C GLU A 64 -7.78 11.43 9.85
N MET A 65 -7.81 10.11 9.61
CA MET A 65 -8.89 9.43 8.90
C MET A 65 -9.95 8.91 9.88
N PRO A 66 -11.23 8.85 9.46
CA PRO A 66 -12.28 8.30 10.30
C PRO A 66 -12.01 6.82 10.64
N PRO A 67 -12.36 6.36 11.85
CA PRO A 67 -12.32 4.95 12.16
C PRO A 67 -13.36 4.22 11.32
N LEU A 68 -12.90 3.27 10.51
CA LEU A 68 -13.75 2.48 9.62
C LEU A 68 -13.70 1.01 10.02
N PRO A 69 -14.83 0.27 9.90
CA PRO A 69 -14.87 -1.13 10.28
C PRO A 69 -14.05 -1.97 9.31
N VAL A 70 -13.36 -2.98 9.85
CA VAL A 70 -12.63 -3.98 9.06
C VAL A 70 -13.63 -4.98 8.49
N GLN A 71 -13.52 -5.23 7.20
CA GLN A 71 -14.38 -6.18 6.49
C GLN A 71 -13.68 -7.52 6.27
N SER A 72 -12.39 -7.49 5.93
CA SER A 72 -11.61 -8.71 5.72
C SER A 72 -10.12 -8.50 5.96
N VAL A 73 -9.45 -9.57 6.36
CA VAL A 73 -7.99 -9.64 6.53
C VAL A 73 -7.47 -10.89 5.83
N VAL A 74 -6.64 -10.71 4.81
CA VAL A 74 -6.00 -11.80 4.06
C VAL A 74 -4.50 -11.79 4.35
N ALA A 75 -3.94 -12.94 4.69
CA ALA A 75 -2.50 -13.10 4.96
C ALA A 75 -1.82 -13.64 3.69
N GLU A 76 -0.91 -12.86 3.11
CA GLU A 76 -0.25 -13.16 1.84
C GLU A 76 1.26 -13.02 1.96
N LEU A 77 2.03 -13.91 1.32
CA LEU A 77 3.47 -13.74 1.12
C LEU A 77 3.70 -13.07 -0.23
N LEU A 78 4.21 -11.85 -0.20
CA LEU A 78 4.54 -11.10 -1.41
C LEU A 78 6.00 -11.33 -1.81
N PRO A 79 6.29 -11.67 -3.09
CA PRO A 79 7.64 -11.91 -3.55
C PRO A 79 8.35 -10.59 -3.91
N PHE A 80 9.57 -10.41 -3.44
CA PHE A 80 10.43 -9.28 -3.79
C PHE A 80 11.83 -9.75 -4.18
N TRP A 81 12.39 -9.13 -5.21
CA TRP A 81 13.80 -9.28 -5.54
C TRP A 81 14.64 -8.41 -4.61
N SER A 82 15.62 -9.03 -3.96
CA SER A 82 16.71 -8.36 -3.27
C SER A 82 17.92 -8.32 -4.19
N VAL A 83 18.31 -7.12 -4.61
CA VAL A 83 19.50 -6.88 -5.43
C VAL A 83 20.56 -6.22 -4.56
N GLN A 84 21.71 -6.85 -4.40
CA GLN A 84 22.87 -6.17 -3.80
C GLN A 84 23.66 -5.44 -4.89
N GLU A 85 23.76 -4.12 -4.76
CA GLU A 85 24.56 -3.23 -5.61
C GLU A 85 25.66 -2.57 -4.75
N GLU A 86 26.70 -1.99 -5.36
CA GLU A 86 27.81 -1.32 -4.65
C GLU A 86 27.35 -0.19 -3.71
N GLY A 87 26.15 0.37 -3.94
CA GLY A 87 25.51 1.40 -3.11
C GLY A 87 24.48 0.89 -2.10
N GLY A 88 24.28 -0.43 -1.97
CA GLY A 88 23.38 -1.03 -0.99
C GLY A 88 22.37 -2.02 -1.56
N ARG A 89 21.39 -2.39 -0.73
CA ARG A 89 20.35 -3.37 -1.10
C ARG A 89 19.15 -2.65 -1.73
N ARG A 90 18.86 -2.95 -2.99
CA ARG A 90 17.65 -2.51 -3.68
C ARG A 90 16.57 -3.57 -3.62
N THR A 91 15.32 -3.14 -3.46
CA THR A 91 14.13 -3.98 -3.47
C THR A 91 13.29 -3.71 -4.71
N ILE A 92 12.89 -4.77 -5.40
CA ILE A 92 12.03 -4.70 -6.59
C ILE A 92 10.86 -5.67 -6.38
N ALA A 93 9.63 -5.22 -6.61
CA ALA A 93 8.47 -6.09 -6.52
C ALA A 93 8.53 -7.18 -7.60
N ALA A 94 8.35 -8.44 -7.20
CA ALA A 94 8.36 -9.58 -8.11
C ALA A 94 6.94 -10.06 -8.47
N PHE A 95 5.92 -9.21 -8.29
CA PHE A 95 4.52 -9.51 -8.53
C PHE A 95 3.84 -8.36 -9.29
N SER A 96 2.72 -8.66 -9.95
CA SER A 96 1.96 -7.72 -10.75
C SER A 96 0.46 -8.00 -10.63
N PRO A 97 -0.40 -6.97 -10.55
CA PRO A 97 -0.05 -5.54 -10.45
C PRO A 97 0.49 -5.17 -9.06
N GLN A 98 1.42 -4.21 -9.00
CA GLN A 98 1.90 -3.67 -7.73
C GLN A 98 0.88 -2.65 -7.18
N PRO A 99 0.37 -2.82 -5.94
CA PRO A 99 -0.47 -1.82 -5.31
C PRO A 99 0.28 -0.49 -5.12
N PRO A 100 -0.34 0.66 -5.37
CA PRO A 100 0.29 1.97 -5.15
C PRO A 100 0.85 2.17 -3.75
N ALA A 101 0.19 1.60 -2.73
CA ALA A 101 0.61 1.64 -1.33
C ALA A 101 2.00 1.01 -1.08
N LEU A 102 2.43 0.11 -1.96
CA LEU A 102 3.70 -0.62 -1.87
C LEU A 102 4.76 -0.07 -2.82
N HIS A 103 4.51 1.03 -3.53
CA HIS A 103 5.55 1.68 -4.34
C HIS A 103 6.70 2.15 -3.45
N GLY A 104 7.93 1.81 -3.84
CA GLY A 104 9.14 2.15 -3.07
C GLY A 104 9.32 1.32 -1.79
N PHE A 105 8.58 0.22 -1.60
CA PHE A 105 8.81 -0.68 -0.48
C PHE A 105 10.26 -1.18 -0.46
N SER A 106 10.87 -1.14 0.72
CA SER A 106 12.22 -1.62 0.97
C SER A 106 12.15 -2.80 1.93
N LEU A 107 12.86 -3.88 1.60
CA LEU A 107 12.90 -5.07 2.44
C LEU A 107 13.37 -4.71 3.87
N PRO A 108 12.72 -5.23 4.92
CA PRO A 108 13.16 -5.02 6.30
C PRO A 108 14.49 -5.73 6.55
N SER A 109 15.26 -5.25 7.53
CA SER A 109 16.56 -5.81 7.94
C SER A 109 16.43 -7.06 8.83
N ALA A 110 15.32 -7.79 8.71
CA ALA A 110 15.07 -8.99 9.48
C ALA A 110 15.85 -10.20 8.91
N GLY A 111 16.11 -11.19 9.78
CA GLY A 111 16.73 -12.44 9.38
C GLY A 111 15.85 -13.19 8.37
N ALA A 112 16.45 -13.68 7.30
CA ALA A 112 15.76 -14.45 6.27
C ALA A 112 16.13 -15.94 6.40
N VAL A 113 15.12 -16.81 6.30
CA VAL A 113 15.27 -18.26 6.30
C VAL A 113 15.00 -18.81 4.90
N TYR A 114 15.42 -20.04 4.61
CA TYR A 114 15.01 -20.68 3.35
C TYR A 114 13.49 -20.86 3.33
N PHE A 115 12.90 -20.57 2.18
CA PHE A 115 11.48 -20.76 1.97
C PHE A 115 11.14 -22.26 1.96
N SER A 116 10.14 -22.64 2.75
CA SER A 116 9.43 -23.92 2.67
C SER A 116 7.93 -23.68 2.88
N GLU A 117 7.08 -24.63 2.48
CA GLU A 117 5.63 -24.50 2.69
C GLU A 117 5.27 -24.48 4.18
N GLU A 118 6.02 -25.23 5.00
CA GLU A 118 5.86 -25.21 6.46
C GLU A 118 6.23 -23.83 7.03
N ALA A 119 7.32 -23.24 6.54
CA ALA A 119 7.76 -21.92 6.97
C ALA A 119 6.76 -20.81 6.60
N ALA A 120 5.98 -21.00 5.53
CA ALA A 120 4.94 -20.06 5.12
C ALA A 120 3.81 -19.90 6.14
N GLY A 121 3.65 -20.85 7.08
CA GLY A 121 2.80 -20.67 8.27
C GLY A 121 1.33 -20.32 7.96
N GLY A 122 0.80 -20.83 6.85
CA GLY A 122 -0.59 -20.60 6.43
C GLY A 122 -0.83 -19.28 5.68
N PHE A 123 0.21 -18.51 5.35
CA PHE A 123 0.09 -17.38 4.44
C PHE A 123 -0.09 -17.86 2.99
N ALA A 124 -0.96 -17.21 2.22
CA ALA A 124 -1.13 -17.50 0.81
C ALA A 124 0.09 -17.00 0.02
N VAL A 125 0.75 -17.88 -0.73
CA VAL A 125 1.93 -17.54 -1.52
C VAL A 125 1.49 -16.82 -2.80
N MET A 126 1.87 -15.55 -2.95
CA MET A 126 1.64 -14.81 -4.20
C MET A 126 2.64 -15.30 -5.26
N PRO A 127 2.17 -15.70 -6.46
CA PRO A 127 3.07 -16.10 -7.54
C PRO A 127 3.93 -14.94 -8.02
N CYS A 128 5.13 -15.26 -8.49
CA CYS A 128 5.97 -14.27 -9.15
C CYS A 128 5.39 -13.93 -10.53
N ALA A 129 5.36 -12.65 -10.88
CA ALA A 129 4.94 -12.23 -12.21
C ALA A 129 6.11 -12.35 -13.20
N GLU A 130 5.85 -12.98 -14.36
CA GLU A 130 6.83 -13.07 -15.45
C GLU A 130 7.26 -11.68 -15.96
N SER A 131 6.36 -10.69 -15.94
CA SER A 131 6.69 -9.31 -16.31
C SER A 131 7.68 -8.64 -15.34
N ALA A 132 7.78 -9.12 -14.10
CA ALA A 132 8.74 -8.58 -13.14
C ALA A 132 10.19 -9.03 -13.45
N SER A 133 10.39 -10.15 -14.15
CA SER A 133 11.71 -10.54 -14.65
C SER A 133 12.14 -9.73 -15.89
N ALA A 134 11.22 -9.06 -16.59
CA ALA A 134 11.57 -8.19 -17.72
C ALA A 134 12.29 -6.90 -17.28
N GLN A 135 12.11 -6.44 -16.04
CA GLN A 135 12.89 -5.32 -15.46
C GLN A 135 14.37 -5.67 -15.26
N TRP A 136 14.77 -6.92 -15.56
CA TRP A 136 16.12 -7.43 -15.43
C TRP A 136 17.04 -7.07 -16.61
N HIS A 137 16.51 -6.77 -17.80
CA HIS A 137 17.34 -6.60 -18.99
C HIS A 137 18.45 -5.54 -18.81
N GLY A 138 19.72 -5.99 -18.80
CA GLY A 138 20.92 -5.15 -18.80
C GLY A 138 21.76 -5.08 -17.51
N ARG A 139 21.44 -5.85 -16.46
CA ARG A 139 22.16 -5.81 -15.15
C ARG A 139 22.97 -7.08 -14.83
N GLU A 140 23.60 -7.66 -15.85
CA GLU A 140 24.29 -8.96 -15.79
C GLU A 140 25.61 -8.96 -14.98
N ALA A 141 26.11 -7.82 -14.52
CA ALA A 141 27.40 -7.76 -13.83
C ALA A 141 27.25 -7.65 -12.30
N SER A 142 27.71 -8.69 -11.59
CA SER A 142 28.20 -8.70 -10.18
C SER A 142 27.24 -8.65 -8.97
N GLY A 143 25.93 -8.43 -9.11
CA GLY A 143 25.02 -8.42 -7.96
C GLY A 143 24.65 -9.82 -7.45
N ARG A 144 24.63 -10.06 -6.12
CA ARG A 144 23.93 -11.23 -5.55
C ARG A 144 22.42 -10.96 -5.58
N PHE A 145 21.67 -11.84 -6.24
CA PHE A 145 20.22 -11.77 -6.37
C PHE A 145 19.55 -12.86 -5.53
N SER A 146 18.53 -12.50 -4.77
CA SER A 146 17.70 -13.45 -4.05
C SER A 146 16.23 -13.08 -4.11
N LEU A 147 15.37 -14.10 -4.19
CA LEU A 147 13.93 -13.92 -4.09
C LEU A 147 13.54 -14.01 -2.63
N VAL A 148 12.91 -12.97 -2.11
CA VAL A 148 12.52 -12.86 -0.70
C VAL A 148 11.01 -12.76 -0.60
N MET A 149 10.39 -13.74 0.03
CA MET A 149 8.97 -13.74 0.39
C MET A 149 8.80 -12.93 1.67
N VAL A 150 7.91 -11.93 1.64
CA VAL A 150 7.64 -11.06 2.78
C VAL A 150 6.18 -11.21 3.19
N PRO A 151 5.89 -11.46 4.48
CA PRO A 151 4.53 -11.58 4.97
C PRO A 151 3.84 -10.21 5.00
N PHE A 152 2.65 -10.15 4.45
CA PHE A 152 1.76 -9.01 4.49
C PHE A 152 0.35 -9.42 4.90
N TYR A 153 -0.33 -8.51 5.58
CA TYR A 153 -1.77 -8.57 5.78
C TYR A 153 -2.45 -7.56 4.87
N ARG A 154 -3.24 -8.02 3.91
CA ARG A 154 -4.14 -7.17 3.12
C ARG A 154 -5.44 -6.99 3.89
N VAL A 155 -5.72 -5.76 4.29
CA VAL A 155 -6.91 -5.41 5.06
C VAL A 155 -7.86 -4.62 4.17
N THR A 156 -9.09 -5.12 4.03
CA THR A 156 -10.18 -4.37 3.40
C THR A 156 -11.03 -3.76 4.51
N TYR A 157 -11.28 -2.46 4.45
CA TYR A 157 -12.00 -1.72 5.49
C TYR A 157 -12.91 -0.67 4.86
N GLY A 158 -13.97 -0.28 5.57
CA GLY A 158 -14.97 0.68 5.10
C GLY A 158 -16.40 0.25 5.36
N ALA A 159 -17.34 1.14 5.04
CA ALA A 159 -18.77 0.87 5.12
C ALA A 159 -19.36 0.75 3.70
N GLU A 160 -19.77 1.87 3.11
CA GLU A 160 -20.29 1.92 1.73
C GLU A 160 -19.18 1.88 0.69
N LYS A 161 -18.09 2.63 0.93
CA LYS A 161 -16.88 2.60 0.12
C LYS A 161 -15.84 1.73 0.81
N THR A 162 -15.22 0.84 0.04
CA THR A 162 -14.16 -0.04 0.50
C THR A 162 -12.80 0.54 0.14
N TYR A 163 -11.89 0.41 1.10
CA TYR A 163 -10.51 0.82 0.99
C TYR A 163 -9.60 -0.36 1.32
N ALA A 164 -8.37 -0.31 0.83
CA ALA A 164 -7.38 -1.34 1.09
C ALA A 164 -6.15 -0.74 1.78
N ALA A 165 -5.67 -1.45 2.79
CA ALA A 165 -4.37 -1.20 3.42
C ALA A 165 -3.54 -2.48 3.41
N TRP A 166 -2.23 -2.29 3.35
CA TRP A 166 -1.26 -3.38 3.44
C TRP A 166 -0.46 -3.20 4.72
N ILE A 167 -0.43 -4.21 5.58
CA ILE A 167 0.35 -4.17 6.83
C ILE A 167 1.50 -5.14 6.69
N ASP A 168 2.72 -4.62 6.84
CA ASP A 168 3.95 -5.43 6.86
C ASP A 168 3.92 -6.39 8.06
N GLY A 169 3.90 -7.68 7.80
CA GLY A 169 3.87 -8.74 8.80
C GLY A 169 5.17 -8.90 9.57
N VAL A 170 6.22 -8.18 9.20
CA VAL A 170 7.53 -8.15 9.87
C VAL A 170 7.63 -6.94 10.79
N THR A 171 7.37 -5.74 10.27
CA THR A 171 7.58 -4.48 11.02
C THR A 171 6.32 -3.92 11.67
N GLY A 172 5.13 -4.36 11.23
CA GLY A 172 3.85 -3.77 11.62
C GLY A 172 3.55 -2.44 10.95
N LYS A 173 4.41 -1.98 10.03
CA LYS A 173 4.20 -0.74 9.28
C LYS A 173 2.94 -0.86 8.40
N VAL A 174 2.08 0.14 8.50
CA VAL A 174 0.85 0.22 7.69
C VAL A 174 1.12 1.06 6.44
N HIS A 175 0.80 0.49 5.29
CA HIS A 175 0.85 1.10 3.98
C HIS A 175 -0.59 1.37 3.53
N LEU A 176 -1.04 2.61 3.74
CA LEU A 176 -2.36 3.06 3.31
C LEU A 176 -2.35 3.30 1.79
N GLY A 177 -3.35 2.78 1.09
CA GLY A 177 -3.62 3.16 -0.30
C GLY A 177 -4.36 4.49 -0.40
N GLU A 178 -5.12 4.67 -1.48
CA GLU A 178 -6.10 5.75 -1.55
C GLU A 178 -7.15 5.53 -0.46
N GLY A 179 -7.14 6.42 0.55
CA GLY A 179 -7.98 6.34 1.74
C GLY A 179 -9.18 7.28 1.69
N PRO A 180 -10.07 7.21 2.71
CA PRO A 180 -11.12 8.20 2.89
C PRO A 180 -10.51 9.61 3.07
N PRO A 181 -11.25 10.68 2.72
CA PRO A 181 -10.78 12.03 2.96
C PRO A 181 -10.61 12.24 4.47
N PRO A 182 -9.57 12.98 4.90
CA PRO A 182 -9.31 13.23 6.31
C PRO A 182 -10.48 13.98 6.96
N LEU A 183 -10.64 13.78 8.26
CA LEU A 183 -11.72 14.35 9.06
C LEU A 183 -11.77 15.87 8.98
N THR A 184 -10.60 16.52 8.99
CA THR A 184 -10.45 17.98 8.84
C THR A 184 -11.09 18.50 7.55
N THR A 185 -10.86 17.82 6.43
CA THR A 185 -11.48 18.17 5.13
C THR A 185 -12.99 17.96 5.14
N GLN A 186 -13.49 16.90 5.79
CA GLN A 186 -14.94 16.67 5.89
C GLN A 186 -15.64 17.73 6.75
N ILE A 187 -15.06 18.08 7.90
CA ILE A 187 -15.58 19.11 8.82
C ILE A 187 -15.58 20.46 8.12
N SER A 188 -14.49 20.83 7.44
CA SER A 188 -14.38 22.11 6.74
C SER A 188 -15.46 22.30 5.66
N ARG A 189 -15.79 21.26 4.89
CA ARG A 189 -16.82 21.34 3.85
C ARG A 189 -18.21 21.57 4.44
N ARG A 190 -18.58 20.81 5.49
CA ARG A 190 -19.87 20.99 6.17
C ARG A 190 -19.96 22.36 6.83
N PHE A 191 -18.88 22.78 7.49
CA PHE A 191 -18.77 24.11 8.09
C PHE A 191 -18.99 25.22 7.04
N TRP A 192 -18.28 25.17 5.92
CA TRP A 192 -18.43 26.16 4.85
C TRP A 192 -19.83 26.15 4.23
N THR A 193 -20.48 24.99 4.08
CA THR A 193 -21.87 24.95 3.59
C THR A 193 -22.84 25.62 4.56
N ILE A 194 -22.70 25.37 5.87
CA ILE A 194 -23.55 26.00 6.89
C ILE A 194 -23.29 27.51 6.94
N LEU A 195 -22.01 27.92 6.94
CA LEU A 195 -21.61 29.32 6.95
C LEU A 195 -22.14 30.07 5.73
N THR A 196 -22.04 29.48 4.54
CA THR A 196 -22.57 30.07 3.30
C THR A 196 -24.08 30.22 3.34
N LEU A 197 -24.79 29.21 3.86
CA LEU A 197 -26.25 29.24 3.98
C LEU A 197 -26.71 30.31 4.98
N LEU A 198 -26.05 30.41 6.14
CA LEU A 198 -26.28 31.48 7.11
C LEU A 198 -26.02 32.87 6.50
N PHE A 199 -24.91 33.03 5.79
CA PHE A 199 -24.57 34.28 5.12
C PHE A 199 -25.66 34.70 4.11
N LEU A 200 -26.17 33.76 3.31
CA LEU A 200 -27.26 34.03 2.36
C LEU A 200 -28.55 34.43 3.07
N VAL A 201 -28.90 33.76 4.17
CA VAL A 201 -30.09 34.10 4.97
C VAL A 201 -29.97 35.52 5.53
N PHE A 202 -28.84 35.85 6.17
CA PHE A 202 -28.62 37.21 6.70
C PHE A 202 -28.59 38.28 5.60
N THR A 203 -28.02 37.96 4.44
CA THR A 203 -28.01 38.87 3.28
C THR A 203 -29.43 39.11 2.76
N ALA A 204 -30.25 38.06 2.66
CA ALA A 204 -31.65 38.17 2.25
C ALA A 204 -32.49 38.96 3.26
N GLU A 205 -32.32 38.71 4.56
CA GLU A 205 -32.97 39.48 5.63
C GLU A 205 -32.60 40.98 5.56
N ALA A 206 -31.32 41.29 5.41
CA ALA A 206 -30.83 42.67 5.31
C ALA A 206 -31.37 43.39 4.05
N PHE A 207 -31.56 42.67 2.95
CA PHE A 207 -32.12 43.22 1.71
C PHE A 207 -33.64 43.46 1.83
N LEU A 208 -34.37 42.54 2.47
CA LEU A 208 -35.83 42.60 2.63
C LEU A 208 -36.27 43.60 3.70
N LEU A 209 -35.52 43.72 4.81
CA LEU A 209 -35.85 44.60 5.93
C LEU A 209 -35.05 45.90 5.82
N ARG A 210 -35.57 46.88 5.09
CA ARG A 210 -34.87 48.16 4.89
C ARG A 210 -34.97 49.05 6.16
N GLY A 211 -33.84 49.46 6.73
CA GLY A 211 -33.78 50.38 7.89
C GLY A 211 -33.22 49.75 9.18
N ILE A 212 -33.33 50.44 10.31
CA ILE A 212 -32.70 50.04 11.61
C ILE A 212 -33.17 48.66 12.13
N TRP A 213 -34.32 48.20 11.64
CA TRP A 213 -34.89 46.88 11.96
C TRP A 213 -34.11 45.71 11.35
N SER A 214 -33.31 45.93 10.29
CA SER A 214 -32.41 44.89 9.74
C SER A 214 -31.38 44.42 10.77
N LEU A 215 -30.76 45.35 11.50
CA LEU A 215 -29.72 45.02 12.48
C LEU A 215 -30.30 44.25 13.66
N ALA A 216 -31.50 44.62 14.12
CA ALA A 216 -32.20 43.89 15.17
C ALA A 216 -32.60 42.47 14.73
N ALA A 217 -33.11 42.32 13.51
CA ALA A 217 -33.45 41.01 12.95
C ALA A 217 -32.23 40.11 12.80
N VAL A 218 -31.13 40.62 12.23
CA VAL A 218 -29.87 39.88 12.09
C VAL A 218 -29.31 39.47 13.46
N ALA A 219 -29.35 40.35 14.46
CA ALA A 219 -28.89 40.04 15.81
C ALA A 219 -29.71 38.93 16.48
N VAL A 220 -31.04 38.97 16.34
CA VAL A 220 -31.95 37.93 16.87
C VAL A 220 -31.73 36.60 16.16
N SER A 221 -31.64 36.61 14.83
CA SER A 221 -31.36 35.42 14.01
C SER A 221 -29.99 34.82 14.35
N ALA A 222 -28.96 35.64 14.59
CA ALA A 222 -27.63 35.18 15.02
C ALA A 222 -27.64 34.55 16.43
N LEU A 223 -28.35 35.17 17.38
CA LEU A 223 -28.54 34.62 18.73
C LEU A 223 -29.32 33.30 18.71
N ALA A 224 -30.31 33.17 17.83
CA ALA A 224 -31.07 31.94 17.64
C ALA A 224 -30.24 30.83 16.96
N ALA A 225 -29.37 31.18 16.02
CA ALA A 225 -28.48 30.25 15.33
C ALA A 225 -27.29 29.81 16.19
N TYR A 226 -26.86 30.63 17.15
CA TYR A 226 -25.71 30.36 18.03
C TYR A 226 -25.75 29.01 18.76
N PRO A 227 -26.85 28.58 19.43
CA PRO A 227 -26.90 27.27 20.08
C PRO A 227 -26.80 26.10 19.10
N ALA A 228 -27.32 26.24 17.87
CA ALA A 228 -27.20 25.23 16.83
C ALA A 228 -25.76 25.14 16.30
N ALA A 229 -25.12 26.29 16.07
CA ALA A 229 -23.70 26.35 15.71
C ALA A 229 -22.82 25.79 16.83
N ARG A 230 -23.10 26.13 18.10
CA ARG A 230 -22.35 25.65 19.26
C ARG A 230 -22.44 24.13 19.42
N ARG A 231 -23.63 23.52 19.30
CA ARG A 231 -23.76 22.06 19.31
C ARG A 231 -22.98 21.39 18.18
N PHE A 232 -22.98 22.00 17.00
CA PHE A 232 -22.20 21.50 15.87
C PHE A 232 -20.68 21.54 16.12
N PHE A 233 -20.19 22.55 16.86
CA PHE A 233 -18.78 22.62 17.29
C PHE A 233 -18.46 21.62 18.40
N GLU A 234 -19.35 21.45 19.38
CA GLU A 234 -19.18 20.50 20.49
C GLU A 234 -19.28 19.03 20.02
N GLU A 235 -20.04 18.72 18.96
CA GLU A 235 -20.11 17.39 18.34
C GLU A 235 -18.98 17.13 17.32
N GLY A 236 -18.18 18.15 17.00
CA GLY A 236 -17.09 18.10 16.01
C GLY A 236 -15.68 17.96 16.60
N GLU A 237 -15.52 18.07 17.93
CA GLU A 237 -14.28 17.69 18.60
C GLU A 237 -14.26 16.15 18.80
N PRO A 238 -13.19 15.46 18.35
CA PRO A 238 -13.08 14.00 18.48
C PRO A 238 -12.91 13.54 19.93
#